data_AF-A0A5C6FLW0-F1
#
_entry.id   AF-A0A5C6FLW0-F1
#
_cell.length_a   1.000
_cell.length_b   1.000
_cell.length_c   1.000
_cell.angle_alpha   90.00
_cell.angle_beta   90.00
_cell.angle_gamma   90.00
#
_symmetry.space_group_name_H-M   'P 1'
#
loop_
_entity.id
_entity.type
_entity.pdbx_description
1 polymer ?
#
loop_
_entity_poly.entity_id
_entity_poly.type
_entity_poly.pdbx_seq_one_letter_code
_entity_poly.pdbx_strand_id
1 'polypeptide(L)'
;MPPESAIVKSPNTLHRRACCRIGATAFTLFLAGCSPSPPQVADVPIDSVRPASFASQSPRDLLGMTLSRYRAVASYRDSGRVKMSYEVGNSTETRAAPMRIWFDRNELYLETYDVRLTSDPESVTAWIADPSSENFDAQVLKSAAIAGRPDVSQLLEDPILAGRITNGLAGPPPQLEWLFSPEPMKSLFQAEHRFDFGKTDIVDGRTCRSVVVAAGDQTFQFWIDERASLVRRVDLPDVVAPLRPGAAPQPIRLSIDLVGATVNPPDRAPTIEPLPESPKWVRRFVPLPPSRPARILGTKPSSFRVTDSENRITFTDWGSDRPITIWVRMSSDPLTMVAVATAQNWSDRLPNELRDKLRFAILVDTDAASFVPDQVTVPVIVDGDGKVSAAIELDPGAASIMDDRGMIAWIDPMFSEATLSTFGAALSDVIGGVDVPGRLRQQWTEQVAVYDRTCREVAVKR
;
A
#
# COMPACT_ATOMS: atom_id res chain seq x y z
N MET A 1 -13.54 -24.80 -33.31
CA MET A 1 -13.58 -25.98 -32.41
C MET A 1 -12.51 -25.78 -31.35
N PRO A 2 -12.87 -25.44 -30.10
CA PRO A 2 -11.90 -25.33 -29.02
C PRO A 2 -11.88 -26.62 -28.17
N PRO A 3 -10.80 -26.91 -27.44
CA PRO A 3 -10.87 -27.51 -26.12
C PRO A 3 -10.64 -26.39 -25.10
N GLU A 4 -11.64 -25.99 -24.32
CA GLU A 4 -12.14 -26.64 -23.09
C GLU A 4 -11.10 -26.62 -21.95
N SER A 5 -11.34 -25.70 -21.03
CA SER A 5 -10.58 -25.33 -19.85
C SER A 5 -10.71 -26.38 -18.75
N ALA A 6 -9.57 -26.89 -18.27
CA ALA A 6 -9.52 -27.82 -17.14
C ALA A 6 -9.55 -27.08 -15.80
N ILE A 7 -10.65 -27.31 -15.07
CA ILE A 7 -10.89 -26.96 -13.68
C ILE A 7 -10.03 -27.87 -12.78
N VAL A 8 -9.14 -27.29 -11.97
CA VAL A 8 -8.38 -28.02 -10.94
C VAL A 8 -9.26 -28.21 -9.71
N LYS A 9 -9.66 -29.46 -9.46
CA LYS A 9 -10.35 -29.94 -8.26
C LYS A 9 -9.37 -30.13 -7.10
N SER A 10 -9.73 -29.66 -5.91
CA SER A 10 -9.09 -30.05 -4.64
C SER A 10 -9.30 -31.54 -4.34
N PRO A 11 -8.30 -32.25 -3.78
CA PRO A 11 -8.48 -33.62 -3.34
C PRO A 11 -9.11 -33.69 -1.94
N ASN A 12 -10.26 -34.36 -1.87
CA ASN A 12 -10.77 -35.02 -0.68
C ASN A 12 -9.89 -36.25 -0.38
N THR A 13 -9.51 -36.45 0.88
CA THR A 13 -9.12 -37.76 1.40
C THR A 13 -10.01 -38.18 2.57
N LEU A 14 -10.56 -39.37 2.39
CA LEU A 14 -11.54 -40.06 3.22
C LEU A 14 -10.93 -40.69 4.48
N HIS A 15 -11.76 -40.66 5.53
CA HIS A 15 -12.09 -41.70 6.51
C HIS A 15 -11.01 -42.65 7.08
N ARG A 16 -10.93 -42.64 8.42
CA ARG A 16 -11.00 -43.88 9.22
C ARG A 16 -12.03 -43.75 10.34
N ARG A 17 -12.90 -44.76 10.41
CA ARG A 17 -13.93 -45.00 11.43
C ARG A 17 -13.29 -45.54 12.71
N ALA A 18 -13.83 -45.18 13.86
CA ALA A 18 -13.91 -46.06 15.01
C ALA A 18 -15.21 -45.79 15.78
N CYS A 19 -15.99 -46.85 15.96
CA CYS A 19 -17.22 -46.89 16.74
C CYS A 19 -16.94 -46.71 18.23
N CYS A 20 -17.84 -46.06 18.97
CA CYS A 20 -18.34 -46.62 20.22
C CYS A 20 -19.72 -46.03 20.55
N ARG A 21 -20.68 -46.93 20.77
CA ARG A 21 -22.02 -46.68 21.33
C ARG A 21 -21.92 -46.63 22.86
N ILE A 22 -23.07 -46.31 23.49
CA ILE A 22 -23.43 -46.40 24.92
C ILE A 22 -23.25 -45.03 25.61
N GLY A 23 -24.22 -44.45 26.31
CA GLY A 23 -25.54 -44.93 26.72
C GLY A 23 -26.35 -43.78 27.31
N ALA A 24 -27.66 -43.99 27.36
CA ALA A 24 -28.61 -43.13 28.05
C ALA A 24 -28.48 -43.28 29.56
N THR A 25 -28.50 -42.16 30.29
CA THR A 25 -28.97 -42.15 31.68
C THR A 25 -29.62 -40.80 31.99
N ALA A 26 -30.94 -40.84 32.17
CA ALA A 26 -31.68 -39.82 32.89
C ALA A 26 -31.43 -40.04 34.40
N PHE A 27 -31.15 -38.96 35.14
CA PHE A 27 -31.34 -38.96 36.60
C PHE A 27 -31.79 -37.58 37.06
N THR A 28 -33.05 -37.54 37.46
CA THR A 28 -33.71 -36.48 38.22
C THR A 28 -33.17 -36.49 39.65
N LEU A 29 -32.91 -35.33 40.26
CA LEU A 29 -33.10 -35.16 41.71
C LEU A 29 -33.21 -33.68 42.09
N PHE A 30 -34.33 -33.40 42.75
CA PHE A 30 -34.68 -32.20 43.46
C PHE A 30 -33.68 -31.90 44.58
N LEU A 31 -33.30 -30.63 44.73
CA LEU A 31 -33.08 -30.02 46.05
C LEU A 31 -33.77 -28.66 46.07
N ALA A 32 -34.94 -28.65 46.71
CA ALA A 32 -35.59 -27.45 47.21
C ALA A 32 -34.79 -26.93 48.41
N GLY A 33 -34.12 -25.79 48.23
CA GLY A 33 -33.53 -25.02 49.32
C GLY A 33 -34.44 -23.85 49.68
N CYS A 34 -35.22 -24.02 50.74
CA CYS A 34 -35.95 -22.93 51.38
C CYS A 34 -34.96 -21.98 52.06
N SER A 35 -34.67 -20.84 51.44
CA SER A 35 -34.04 -19.70 52.12
C SER A 35 -35.12 -18.78 52.68
N PRO A 36 -35.03 -18.38 53.96
CA PRO A 36 -35.99 -17.46 54.56
C PRO A 36 -35.89 -16.07 53.93
N SER A 37 -37.04 -15.54 53.52
CA SER A 37 -37.20 -14.18 53.02
C SER A 37 -36.74 -13.17 54.08
N PRO A 38 -35.78 -12.28 53.78
CA PRO A 38 -35.49 -11.16 54.66
C PRO A 38 -36.69 -10.19 54.67
N PRO A 39 -36.89 -9.44 55.77
CA PRO A 39 -38.03 -8.54 55.92
C PRO A 39 -38.04 -7.48 54.82
N GLN A 40 -39.22 -7.28 54.24
CA GLN A 40 -39.56 -6.14 53.38
C GLN A 40 -39.29 -4.85 54.15
N VAL A 41 -38.15 -4.23 53.88
CA VAL A 41 -37.89 -2.83 54.21
C VAL A 41 -38.73 -2.01 53.23
N ALA A 42 -39.56 -1.12 53.77
CA ALA A 42 -40.40 -0.23 53.01
C ALA A 42 -39.61 0.49 51.92
N ASP A 43 -40.15 0.47 50.70
CA ASP A 43 -39.71 1.29 49.57
C ASP A 43 -39.82 2.77 49.95
N VAL A 44 -38.72 3.33 50.45
CA VAL A 44 -38.41 4.74 50.26
C VAL A 44 -38.06 4.87 48.78
N PRO A 45 -38.68 5.78 48.00
CA PRO A 45 -38.24 6.04 46.64
C PRO A 45 -36.80 6.55 46.72
N ILE A 46 -35.85 5.65 46.44
CA ILE A 46 -34.46 6.01 46.24
C ILE A 46 -34.45 6.72 44.90
N ASP A 47 -34.55 8.04 44.98
CA ASP A 47 -34.20 8.95 43.91
C ASP A 47 -32.88 8.43 43.33
N SER A 48 -32.92 8.08 42.05
CA SER A 48 -31.83 7.40 41.35
C SER A 48 -30.50 8.08 41.65
N VAL A 49 -29.68 7.47 42.51
CA VAL A 49 -28.31 7.88 42.74
C VAL A 49 -27.57 7.58 41.44
N ARG A 50 -27.61 8.53 40.51
CA ARG A 50 -26.61 8.63 39.44
C ARG A 50 -25.26 8.65 40.14
N PRO A 51 -24.30 7.76 39.83
CA PRO A 51 -22.95 7.89 40.35
C PRO A 51 -22.41 9.27 39.96
N ALA A 52 -22.32 10.17 40.93
CA ALA A 52 -21.99 11.57 40.74
C ALA A 52 -20.49 11.82 40.47
N SER A 53 -19.72 10.80 40.06
CA SER A 53 -18.25 10.92 39.89
C SER A 53 -17.78 11.12 38.46
N PHE A 54 -18.68 11.13 37.46
CA PHE A 54 -18.31 11.36 36.04
C PHE A 54 -18.95 12.61 35.41
N ALA A 55 -19.69 13.40 36.19
CA ALA A 55 -20.48 14.53 35.67
C ALA A 55 -19.67 15.79 35.31
N SER A 56 -18.33 15.76 35.35
CA SER A 56 -17.51 16.95 35.06
C SER A 56 -16.19 16.70 34.33
N GLN A 57 -16.00 15.54 33.66
CA GLN A 57 -14.80 15.36 32.84
C GLN A 57 -15.01 16.04 31.48
N SER A 58 -14.10 16.96 31.11
CA SER A 58 -14.13 17.57 29.78
C SER A 58 -13.69 16.56 28.71
N PRO A 59 -14.10 16.72 27.43
CA PRO A 59 -13.64 15.83 26.35
C PRO A 59 -12.12 15.83 26.19
N ARG A 60 -11.50 17.00 26.41
CA ARG A 60 -10.04 17.17 26.42
C ARG A 60 -9.39 16.34 27.52
N ASP A 61 -9.93 16.36 28.74
CA ASP A 61 -9.41 15.58 29.86
C ASP A 61 -9.62 14.08 29.66
N LEU A 62 -10.75 13.66 29.08
CA LEU A 62 -11.00 12.25 28.77
C LEU A 62 -9.96 11.70 27.78
N LEU A 63 -9.69 12.41 26.68
CA LEU A 63 -8.68 11.99 25.71
C LEU A 63 -7.27 12.02 26.33
N GLY A 64 -6.92 13.09 27.05
CA GLY A 64 -5.61 13.22 27.69
C GLY A 64 -5.32 12.12 28.72
N MET A 65 -6.31 11.79 29.55
CA MET A 65 -6.22 10.67 30.51
C MET A 65 -6.11 9.33 29.79
N THR A 66 -6.90 9.12 28.72
CA THR A 66 -6.85 7.91 27.90
C THR A 66 -5.46 7.70 27.31
N LEU A 67 -4.88 8.72 26.67
CA LEU A 67 -3.53 8.62 26.07
C LEU A 67 -2.44 8.43 27.13
N SER A 68 -2.58 9.06 28.30
CA SER A 68 -1.64 8.89 29.42
C SER A 68 -1.65 7.46 29.98
N ARG A 69 -2.80 6.76 29.91
CA ARG A 69 -2.89 5.33 30.27
C ARG A 69 -2.03 4.45 29.37
N TYR A 70 -1.98 4.70 28.05
CA TYR A 70 -1.12 3.95 27.13
C TYR A 70 0.37 4.03 27.53
N ARG A 71 0.82 5.17 28.03
CA ARG A 71 2.19 5.32 28.52
C ARG A 71 2.46 4.56 29.82
N ALA A 72 1.47 4.49 30.69
CA ALA A 72 1.62 3.87 32.00
C ALA A 72 1.52 2.33 31.97
N VAL A 73 1.00 1.75 30.89
CA VAL A 73 0.81 0.29 30.83
C VAL A 73 2.13 -0.43 30.57
N ALA A 74 2.25 -1.61 31.20
CA ALA A 74 3.33 -2.56 30.95
C ALA A 74 3.05 -3.43 29.73
N SER A 75 1.79 -3.63 29.35
CA SER A 75 1.39 -4.44 28.22
C SER A 75 0.27 -3.78 27.44
N TYR A 76 0.30 -3.93 26.12
CA TYR A 76 -0.78 -3.51 25.23
C TYR A 76 -0.81 -4.42 24.01
N ARG A 77 -2.00 -4.78 23.54
CA ARG A 77 -2.16 -5.47 22.26
C ARG A 77 -3.45 -5.11 21.57
N ASP A 78 -3.42 -5.12 20.25
CA ASP A 78 -4.59 -5.08 19.38
C ASP A 78 -4.35 -5.92 18.12
N SER A 79 -5.39 -6.06 17.30
CA SER A 79 -5.29 -6.51 15.91
C SER A 79 -5.79 -5.42 14.99
N GLY A 80 -5.13 -4.26 15.11
CA GLY A 80 -5.52 -3.04 14.42
C GLY A 80 -5.45 -3.13 12.90
N ARG A 81 -6.25 -2.30 12.24
CA ARG A 81 -6.30 -2.17 10.78
C ARG A 81 -6.67 -0.76 10.38
N VAL A 82 -6.01 -0.27 9.33
CA VAL A 82 -6.41 0.93 8.62
C VAL A 82 -7.49 0.56 7.61
N LYS A 83 -8.52 1.40 7.48
CA LYS A 83 -9.53 1.31 6.43
C LYS A 83 -9.59 2.62 5.65
N MET A 84 -9.54 2.49 4.34
CA MET A 84 -9.76 3.57 3.39
C MET A 84 -11.06 3.29 2.65
N SER A 85 -12.00 4.23 2.68
CA SER A 85 -13.27 4.13 1.96
C SER A 85 -13.47 5.29 1.01
N TYR A 86 -13.94 5.00 -0.21
CA TYR A 86 -14.15 6.00 -1.25
C TYR A 86 -15.28 5.57 -2.18
N GLU A 87 -15.91 6.53 -2.85
CA GLU A 87 -17.00 6.26 -3.80
C GLU A 87 -16.45 5.91 -5.19
N VAL A 88 -16.99 4.86 -5.81
CA VAL A 88 -16.76 4.49 -7.21
C VAL A 88 -18.13 4.29 -7.86
N GLY A 89 -18.51 5.24 -8.71
CA GLY A 89 -19.86 5.27 -9.28
C GLY A 89 -20.92 5.44 -8.18
N ASN A 90 -21.76 4.42 -8.01
CA ASN A 90 -22.82 4.39 -6.99
C ASN A 90 -22.50 3.45 -5.81
N SER A 91 -21.26 2.99 -5.68
CA SER A 91 -20.83 2.06 -4.63
C SER A 91 -19.64 2.60 -3.85
N THR A 92 -19.66 2.42 -2.54
CA THR A 92 -18.48 2.64 -1.69
C THR A 92 -17.56 1.43 -1.77
N GLU A 93 -16.31 1.64 -2.19
CA GLU A 93 -15.25 0.65 -2.07
C GLU A 93 -14.49 0.85 -0.75
N THR A 94 -14.02 -0.25 -0.15
CA THR A 94 -13.19 -0.22 1.05
C THR A 94 -11.93 -1.03 0.84
N ARG A 95 -10.77 -0.42 1.12
CA ARG A 95 -9.48 -1.10 1.22
C ARG A 95 -9.01 -1.10 2.67
N ALA A 96 -8.28 -2.13 3.07
CA ALA A 96 -7.75 -2.23 4.41
C ALA A 96 -6.30 -2.74 4.41
N ALA A 97 -5.54 -2.32 5.41
CA ALA A 97 -4.18 -2.77 5.65
C ALA A 97 -3.97 -3.05 7.15
N PRO A 98 -3.11 -4.01 7.52
CA PRO A 98 -2.83 -4.30 8.93
C PRO A 98 -2.13 -3.13 9.60
N MET A 99 -2.42 -2.93 10.89
CA MET A 99 -1.77 -1.97 11.79
C MET A 99 -1.87 -2.51 13.22
N ARG A 100 -1.28 -3.68 13.43
CA ARG A 100 -1.38 -4.48 14.64
C ARG A 100 -0.15 -4.27 15.50
N ILE A 101 -0.37 -4.23 16.81
CA ILE A 101 0.72 -4.10 17.77
C ILE A 101 0.52 -5.08 18.92
N TRP A 102 1.62 -5.64 19.38
CA TRP A 102 1.72 -6.44 20.58
C TRP A 102 2.92 -5.95 21.35
N PHE A 103 2.71 -5.55 22.60
CA PHE A 103 3.72 -4.98 23.47
C PHE A 103 3.58 -5.62 24.85
N ASP A 104 4.68 -6.15 25.37
CA ASP A 104 4.79 -6.64 26.73
C ASP A 104 6.16 -6.29 27.32
N ARG A 105 6.16 -5.35 28.26
CA ARG A 105 7.32 -4.78 28.96
C ARG A 105 8.35 -4.15 28.03
N ASN A 106 9.28 -4.96 27.54
CA ASN A 106 10.38 -4.53 26.66
C ASN A 106 10.33 -5.26 25.31
N GLU A 107 9.32 -6.11 25.11
CA GLU A 107 9.10 -6.82 23.86
C GLU A 107 8.01 -6.11 23.05
N LEU A 108 8.27 -5.90 21.77
CA LEU A 108 7.36 -5.29 20.82
C LEU A 108 7.31 -6.14 19.56
N TYR A 109 6.11 -6.39 19.07
CA TYR A 109 5.84 -6.82 17.71
C TYR A 109 4.88 -5.84 17.05
N LEU A 110 5.28 -5.35 15.88
CA LEU A 110 4.53 -4.44 15.05
C LEU A 110 4.35 -5.06 13.67
N GLU A 111 3.11 -5.08 13.22
CA GLU A 111 2.70 -5.44 11.86
C GLU A 111 1.94 -4.25 11.29
N THR A 112 2.57 -3.47 10.40
CA THR A 112 1.91 -2.32 9.80
C THR A 112 2.18 -2.29 8.31
N TYR A 113 1.12 -2.26 7.49
CA TYR A 113 1.25 -2.29 6.04
C TYR A 113 2.08 -3.50 5.57
N ASP A 114 3.16 -3.25 4.83
CA ASP A 114 4.17 -4.23 4.41
C ASP A 114 5.31 -4.37 5.44
N VAL A 115 5.34 -3.63 6.54
CA VAL A 115 6.41 -3.70 7.53
C VAL A 115 6.10 -4.71 8.62
N ARG A 116 7.12 -5.49 8.99
CA ARG A 116 7.18 -6.30 10.20
C ARG A 116 8.37 -5.85 11.03
N LEU A 117 8.14 -5.60 12.31
CA LEU A 117 9.18 -5.19 13.24
C LEU A 117 9.00 -5.93 14.56
N THR A 118 10.10 -6.46 15.08
CA THR A 118 10.21 -7.00 16.43
C THR A 118 11.30 -6.25 17.18
N SER A 119 11.08 -5.94 18.45
CA SER A 119 12.11 -5.49 19.37
C SER A 119 12.03 -6.38 20.59
N ASP A 120 13.15 -7.00 20.95
CA ASP A 120 13.29 -7.85 22.13
C ASP A 120 14.58 -7.47 22.89
N PRO A 121 14.87 -8.09 24.05
CA PRO A 121 16.09 -7.78 24.81
C PRO A 121 17.41 -8.09 24.09
N GLU A 122 17.40 -8.84 22.98
CA GLU A 122 18.58 -9.21 22.23
C GLU A 122 18.82 -8.31 21.01
N SER A 123 17.75 -7.89 20.33
CA SER A 123 17.85 -7.09 19.11
C SER A 123 16.54 -6.42 18.69
N VAL A 124 16.68 -5.46 17.77
CA VAL A 124 15.56 -5.05 16.91
C VAL A 124 15.74 -5.74 15.57
N THR A 125 14.68 -6.40 15.09
CA THR A 125 14.64 -7.07 13.78
C THR A 125 13.47 -6.52 12.97
N ALA A 126 13.69 -6.22 11.68
CA ALA A 126 12.62 -5.76 10.80
C ALA A 126 12.77 -6.30 9.37
N TRP A 127 11.66 -6.48 8.67
CA TRP A 127 11.63 -6.83 7.25
C TRP A 127 10.40 -6.25 6.55
N ILE A 128 10.48 -6.14 5.23
CA ILE A 128 9.41 -5.62 4.38
C ILE A 128 8.78 -6.81 3.65
N ALA A 129 7.55 -7.16 4.03
CA ALA A 129 6.70 -8.17 3.42
C ALA A 129 6.01 -7.61 2.16
N ASP A 130 6.79 -7.38 1.11
CA ASP A 130 6.33 -6.92 -0.21
C ASP A 130 6.68 -7.97 -1.27
N PRO A 131 5.73 -8.83 -1.68
CA PRO A 131 5.98 -9.86 -2.68
C PRO A 131 6.42 -9.32 -4.05
N SER A 132 6.05 -8.08 -4.40
CA SER A 132 6.41 -7.48 -5.70
C SER A 132 7.89 -7.15 -5.82
N SER A 133 8.57 -7.04 -4.67
CA SER A 133 10.01 -6.81 -4.57
C SER A 133 10.76 -7.99 -3.95
N GLU A 134 10.17 -9.19 -3.98
CA GLU A 134 10.73 -10.39 -3.33
C GLU A 134 11.03 -10.17 -1.83
N ASN A 135 10.09 -9.51 -1.13
CA ASN A 135 10.25 -9.05 0.26
C ASN A 135 11.46 -8.13 0.43
N PHE A 136 11.57 -7.15 -0.48
CA PHE A 136 12.68 -6.20 -0.53
C PHE A 136 14.04 -6.90 -0.65
N ASP A 137 14.16 -7.79 -1.65
CA ASP A 137 15.32 -8.65 -1.90
C ASP A 137 15.69 -9.51 -0.67
N ALA A 138 14.67 -10.00 0.03
CA ALA A 138 14.76 -10.76 1.27
C ALA A 138 15.65 -10.12 2.35
N GLN A 139 15.82 -8.80 2.36
CA GLN A 139 16.58 -8.10 3.39
C GLN A 139 15.88 -8.18 4.74
N VAL A 140 16.65 -8.50 5.78
CA VAL A 140 16.20 -8.49 7.17
C VAL A 140 17.13 -7.60 7.97
N LEU A 141 16.63 -6.46 8.41
CA LEU A 141 17.33 -5.56 9.29
C LEU A 141 17.50 -6.22 10.66
N LYS A 142 18.72 -6.17 11.21
CA LYS A 142 19.01 -6.51 12.60
C LYS A 142 19.95 -5.48 13.22
N SER A 143 19.48 -4.77 14.24
CA SER A 143 20.26 -3.80 15.01
C SER A 143 20.35 -4.21 16.49
N ALA A 144 21.08 -3.42 17.28
CA ALA A 144 21.26 -3.69 18.71
C ALA A 144 19.94 -3.58 19.47
N ALA A 145 19.83 -4.29 20.60
CA ALA A 145 18.71 -4.17 21.50
C ALA A 145 18.54 -2.73 22.01
N ILE A 146 17.29 -2.31 22.21
CA ILE A 146 16.98 -1.06 22.88
C ILE A 146 16.87 -1.34 24.38
N ALA A 147 17.64 -0.61 25.18
CA ALA A 147 17.63 -0.78 26.63
C ALA A 147 16.35 -0.18 27.23
N GLY A 148 15.55 -1.01 27.91
CA GLY A 148 14.35 -0.55 28.61
C GLY A 148 13.15 -0.36 27.67
N ARG A 149 12.33 0.66 27.96
CA ARG A 149 11.15 0.99 27.15
C ARG A 149 11.61 1.62 25.84
N PRO A 150 11.22 1.09 24.67
CA PRO A 150 11.66 1.64 23.39
C PRO A 150 11.26 3.10 23.18
N ASP A 151 12.12 3.88 22.56
CA ASP A 151 11.76 5.16 21.96
C ASP A 151 11.42 5.00 20.47
N VAL A 152 10.46 5.77 19.97
CA VAL A 152 9.99 5.66 18.57
C VAL A 152 11.12 5.98 17.60
N SER A 153 12.00 6.94 17.90
CA SER A 153 13.10 7.30 17.01
C SER A 153 14.15 6.19 16.91
N GLN A 154 14.36 5.42 17.99
CA GLN A 154 15.25 4.26 18.00
C GLN A 154 14.65 3.07 17.23
N LEU A 155 13.34 2.84 17.37
CA LEU A 155 12.65 1.79 16.62
C LEU A 155 12.68 2.06 15.10
N LEU A 156 12.66 3.34 14.71
CA LEU A 156 12.56 3.79 13.31
C LEU A 156 13.85 4.49 12.83
N GLU A 157 15.01 4.08 13.33
CA GLU A 157 16.30 4.69 12.96
C GLU A 157 16.62 4.49 11.47
N ASP A 158 16.18 3.37 10.88
CA ASP A 158 16.39 3.11 9.45
C ASP A 158 15.42 3.95 8.58
N PRO A 159 15.94 4.73 7.61
CA PRO A 159 15.12 5.65 6.82
C PRO A 159 14.17 4.94 5.85
N ILE A 160 14.50 3.74 5.36
CA ILE A 160 13.60 2.98 4.48
C ILE A 160 12.46 2.42 5.30
N LEU A 161 12.76 1.88 6.49
CA LEU A 161 11.75 1.42 7.44
C LEU A 161 10.80 2.55 7.85
N ALA A 162 11.35 3.69 8.29
CA ALA A 162 10.57 4.87 8.66
C ALA A 162 9.73 5.39 7.49
N GLY A 163 10.29 5.41 6.28
CA GLY A 163 9.59 5.79 5.05
C GLY A 163 8.42 4.87 4.73
N ARG A 164 8.59 3.54 4.84
CA ARG A 164 7.53 2.56 4.59
C ARG A 164 6.37 2.71 5.57
N ILE A 165 6.67 2.94 6.85
CA ILE A 165 5.65 3.18 7.87
C ILE A 165 4.93 4.51 7.65
N THR A 166 5.68 5.58 7.34
CA THR A 166 5.11 6.93 7.17
C THR A 166 4.30 7.07 5.89
N ASN A 167 4.70 6.40 4.81
CA ASN A 167 4.00 6.42 3.52
C ASN A 167 2.86 5.39 3.42
N GLY A 168 2.58 4.65 4.49
CA GLY A 168 1.48 3.72 4.50
C GLY A 168 0.11 4.42 4.45
N LEU A 169 -0.94 3.62 4.25
CA LEU A 169 -2.29 4.06 3.89
C LEU A 169 -2.87 5.20 4.76
N ALA A 170 -2.55 5.25 6.05
CA ALA A 170 -2.99 6.28 6.98
C ALA A 170 -1.84 6.93 7.76
N GLY A 171 -0.62 6.86 7.23
CA GLY A 171 0.58 7.35 7.92
C GLY A 171 1.06 6.42 9.05
N PRO A 172 1.90 6.93 9.97
CA PRO A 172 2.48 6.12 11.03
C PRO A 172 1.42 5.64 12.03
N PRO A 173 1.54 4.41 12.58
CA PRO A 173 0.65 3.89 13.60
C PRO A 173 0.64 4.78 14.85
N PRO A 174 -0.48 5.44 15.20
CA PRO A 174 -0.52 6.34 16.34
C PRO A 174 -0.32 5.59 17.66
N GLN A 175 -0.53 4.26 17.69
CA GLN A 175 -0.25 3.42 18.86
C GLN A 175 1.21 3.50 19.30
N LEU A 176 2.16 3.65 18.37
CA LEU A 176 3.58 3.79 18.72
C LEU A 176 3.82 5.07 19.52
N GLU A 177 3.21 6.18 19.08
CA GLU A 177 3.32 7.44 19.79
C GLU A 177 2.62 7.37 21.15
N TRP A 178 1.43 6.78 21.24
CA TRP A 178 0.70 6.64 22.51
C TRP A 178 1.44 5.80 23.54
N LEU A 179 2.11 4.74 23.10
CA LEU A 179 2.86 3.85 23.99
C LEU A 179 4.22 4.43 24.37
N PHE A 180 4.92 5.08 23.45
CA PHE A 180 6.36 5.35 23.61
C PHE A 180 6.74 6.83 23.70
N SER A 181 5.91 7.75 23.18
CA SER A 181 6.20 9.19 23.25
C SER A 181 6.08 9.71 24.68
N PRO A 182 6.95 10.66 25.10
CA PRO A 182 6.81 11.35 26.37
C PRO A 182 5.59 12.28 26.42
N GLU A 183 5.10 12.75 25.29
CA GLU A 183 3.93 13.62 25.19
C GLU A 183 3.11 13.21 23.96
N PRO A 184 2.28 12.15 24.04
CA PRO A 184 1.59 11.61 22.90
C PRO A 184 0.58 12.60 22.34
N MET A 185 0.62 12.77 21.02
CA MET A 185 -0.27 13.65 20.27
C MET A 185 -0.22 15.09 20.80
N LYS A 186 0.94 15.56 21.28
CA LYS A 186 1.10 16.89 21.90
C LYS A 186 0.52 18.00 21.04
N SER A 187 0.70 17.91 19.72
CA SER A 187 0.14 18.86 18.75
C SER A 187 -1.38 18.96 18.79
N LEU A 188 -2.11 17.87 19.11
CA LEU A 188 -3.56 17.92 19.23
C LEU A 188 -4.03 18.74 20.45
N PHE A 189 -3.22 18.85 21.50
CA PHE A 189 -3.56 19.57 22.73
C PHE A 189 -3.11 21.04 22.72
N GLN A 190 -3.01 21.66 21.56
CA GLN A 190 -2.82 23.11 21.46
C GLN A 190 -4.05 23.86 22.02
N ALA A 191 -3.88 25.14 22.38
CA ALA A 191 -4.91 25.92 23.06
C ALA A 191 -6.04 26.33 22.10
N GLU A 192 -5.69 26.55 20.85
CA GLU A 192 -6.56 26.89 19.72
C GLU A 192 -7.46 25.74 19.25
N HIS A 193 -7.16 24.49 19.63
CA HIS A 193 -7.94 23.33 19.22
C HIS A 193 -9.19 23.16 20.08
N ARG A 194 -10.31 22.82 19.44
CA ARG A 194 -11.59 22.58 20.10
C ARG A 194 -11.82 21.10 20.32
N PHE A 195 -12.30 20.75 21.51
CA PHE A 195 -12.63 19.39 21.92
C PHE A 195 -14.11 19.32 22.26
N ASP A 196 -14.83 18.43 21.58
CA ASP A 196 -16.26 18.23 21.77
C ASP A 196 -16.54 16.75 22.04
N PHE A 197 -17.56 16.46 22.84
CA PHE A 197 -18.12 15.12 22.86
C PHE A 197 -18.99 14.92 21.63
N GLY A 198 -18.72 13.85 20.87
CA GLY A 198 -19.60 13.40 19.82
C GLY A 198 -20.62 12.38 20.32
N LYS A 199 -21.14 11.57 19.40
CA LYS A 199 -22.14 10.55 19.72
C LYS A 199 -21.54 9.38 20.51
N THR A 200 -22.39 8.68 21.24
CA THR A 200 -22.09 7.34 21.77
C THR A 200 -22.46 6.31 20.71
N ASP A 201 -21.61 5.30 20.51
CA ASP A 201 -21.85 4.22 19.55
C ASP A 201 -21.21 2.91 20.04
N ILE A 202 -21.50 1.79 19.38
CA ILE A 202 -20.86 0.50 19.65
C ILE A 202 -19.72 0.29 18.64
N VAL A 203 -18.49 0.25 19.14
CA VAL A 203 -17.28 -0.05 18.35
C VAL A 203 -16.65 -1.32 18.92
N ASP A 204 -16.42 -2.33 18.06
CA ASP A 204 -15.85 -3.61 18.48
C ASP A 204 -16.61 -4.27 19.65
N GLY A 205 -17.95 -4.20 19.61
CA GLY A 205 -18.83 -4.72 20.66
C GLY A 205 -18.79 -3.97 21.99
N ARG A 206 -18.12 -2.81 22.06
CA ARG A 206 -18.00 -1.96 23.25
C ARG A 206 -18.74 -0.64 23.06
N THR A 207 -19.50 -0.23 24.05
CA THR A 207 -20.06 1.13 24.11
C THR A 207 -18.91 2.13 24.24
N CYS A 208 -18.77 2.98 23.24
CA CYS A 208 -17.73 3.99 23.15
C CYS A 208 -18.36 5.38 23.09
N ARG A 209 -17.72 6.34 23.75
CA ARG A 209 -18.01 7.76 23.60
C ARG A 209 -16.99 8.37 22.66
N SER A 210 -17.42 9.17 21.70
CA SER A 210 -16.46 9.85 20.83
C SER A 210 -16.01 11.20 21.39
N VAL A 211 -14.71 11.46 21.25
CA VAL A 211 -14.12 12.79 21.42
C VAL A 211 -13.71 13.29 20.05
N VAL A 212 -14.31 14.41 19.63
CA VAL A 212 -14.03 15.08 18.37
C VAL A 212 -13.04 16.21 18.64
N VAL A 213 -11.94 16.25 17.88
CA VAL A 213 -10.90 17.27 17.98
C VAL A 213 -10.86 18.03 16.66
N ALA A 214 -11.20 19.31 16.70
CA ALA A 214 -11.07 20.23 15.58
C ALA A 214 -9.73 20.97 15.70
N ALA A 215 -8.81 20.70 14.76
CA ALA A 215 -7.46 21.23 14.69
C ALA A 215 -7.26 21.93 13.34
N GLY A 216 -7.57 23.24 13.27
CA GLY A 216 -7.58 23.97 12.01
C GLY A 216 -8.70 23.49 11.07
N ASP A 217 -8.32 23.08 9.86
CA ASP A 217 -9.20 22.45 8.85
C ASP A 217 -9.34 20.93 9.03
N GLN A 218 -8.60 20.34 9.98
CA GLN A 218 -8.62 18.91 10.24
C GLN A 218 -9.57 18.56 11.39
N THR A 219 -10.30 17.46 11.24
CA THR A 219 -11.14 16.90 12.29
C THR A 219 -10.74 15.46 12.55
N PHE A 220 -10.40 15.17 13.80
CA PHE A 220 -10.11 13.82 14.29
C PHE A 220 -11.25 13.36 15.20
N GLN A 221 -11.59 12.09 15.17
CA GLN A 221 -12.58 11.52 16.09
C GLN A 221 -12.05 10.25 16.76
N PHE A 222 -11.93 10.30 18.09
CA PHE A 222 -11.46 9.19 18.91
C PHE A 222 -12.64 8.49 19.57
N TRP A 223 -12.84 7.21 19.29
CA TRP A 223 -13.86 6.39 19.92
C TRP A 223 -13.30 5.69 21.15
N ILE A 224 -13.71 6.13 22.34
CA ILE A 224 -13.11 5.71 23.61
C ILE A 224 -14.09 4.82 24.38
N ASP A 225 -13.64 3.61 24.72
CA ASP A 225 -14.29 2.74 25.71
C ASP A 225 -14.01 3.33 27.09
N GLU A 226 -14.96 4.05 27.68
CA GLU A 226 -14.78 4.78 28.96
C GLU A 226 -14.42 3.83 30.11
N ARG A 227 -14.94 2.60 30.11
CA ARG A 227 -14.67 1.61 31.17
C ARG A 227 -13.23 1.09 31.11
N ALA A 228 -12.77 0.77 29.90
CA ALA A 228 -11.40 0.33 29.69
C ALA A 228 -10.41 1.49 29.58
N SER A 229 -10.89 2.73 29.42
CA SER A 229 -10.11 3.92 29.03
C SER A 229 -9.15 3.61 27.88
N LEU A 230 -9.69 3.02 26.81
CA LEU A 230 -8.94 2.64 25.61
C LEU A 230 -9.61 3.19 24.36
N VAL A 231 -8.80 3.59 23.40
CA VAL A 231 -9.28 3.92 22.06
C VAL A 231 -9.63 2.62 21.33
N ARG A 232 -10.78 2.59 20.67
CA ARG A 232 -11.27 1.46 19.85
C ARG A 232 -11.24 1.78 18.36
N ARG A 233 -11.38 3.05 18.00
CA ARG A 233 -11.28 3.55 16.64
C ARG A 233 -10.79 4.99 16.63
N VAL A 234 -10.06 5.36 15.60
CA VAL A 234 -9.76 6.76 15.25
C VAL A 234 -10.29 7.00 13.84
N ASP A 235 -11.19 7.97 13.66
CA ASP A 235 -11.48 8.51 12.34
C ASP A 235 -10.51 9.66 12.09
N LEU A 236 -9.79 9.58 10.97
CA LEU A 236 -8.79 10.54 10.55
C LEU A 236 -9.44 11.63 9.68
N PRO A 237 -8.77 12.78 9.48
CA PRO A 237 -9.27 13.81 8.58
C PRO A 237 -9.52 13.26 7.18
N ASP A 238 -10.64 13.67 6.58
CA ASP A 238 -10.95 13.32 5.19
C ASP A 238 -9.88 13.89 4.25
N VAL A 239 -9.44 13.08 3.30
CA VAL A 239 -8.43 13.47 2.31
C VAL A 239 -9.11 13.60 0.95
N VAL A 240 -8.81 14.67 0.20
CA VAL A 240 -9.25 14.81 -1.18
C VAL A 240 -8.08 14.51 -2.10
N ALA A 241 -8.13 13.38 -2.79
CA ALA A 241 -7.08 12.94 -3.69
C ALA A 241 -7.65 12.18 -4.89
N PRO A 242 -6.94 12.17 -6.02
CA PRO A 242 -7.32 11.33 -7.15
C PRO A 242 -6.97 9.87 -6.84
N LEU A 243 -7.92 8.95 -7.04
CA LEU A 243 -7.71 7.51 -6.79
C LEU A 243 -6.77 6.85 -7.81
N ARG A 244 -6.66 7.46 -8.98
CA ARG A 244 -5.79 7.07 -10.08
C ARG A 244 -5.11 8.33 -10.60
N PRO A 245 -3.85 8.27 -11.08
CA PRO A 245 -3.22 9.41 -11.75
C PRO A 245 -4.18 10.00 -12.79
N GLY A 246 -4.31 11.32 -12.93
CA GLY A 246 -5.21 11.94 -13.94
C GLY A 246 -6.72 11.89 -13.67
N ALA A 247 -7.21 11.16 -12.65
CA ALA A 247 -8.62 11.21 -12.25
C ALA A 247 -8.97 12.51 -11.50
N ALA A 248 -10.26 12.87 -11.46
CA ALA A 248 -10.72 13.98 -10.62
C ALA A 248 -10.50 13.65 -9.13
N PRO A 249 -10.01 14.60 -8.32
CA PRO A 249 -9.89 14.39 -6.88
C PRO A 249 -11.26 14.15 -6.25
N GLN A 250 -11.34 13.19 -5.33
CA GLN A 250 -12.57 12.86 -4.61
C GLN A 250 -12.30 12.65 -3.11
N PRO A 251 -13.33 12.77 -2.26
CA PRO A 251 -13.18 12.51 -0.83
C PRO A 251 -12.83 11.05 -0.53
N ILE A 252 -11.87 10.86 0.36
CA ILE A 252 -11.41 9.58 0.86
C ILE A 252 -11.52 9.63 2.39
N ARG A 253 -12.27 8.68 2.95
CA ARG A 253 -12.43 8.53 4.40
C ARG A 253 -11.42 7.53 4.93
N LEU A 254 -10.70 7.90 5.98
CA LEU A 254 -9.71 7.06 6.63
C LEU A 254 -10.11 6.79 8.08
N SER A 255 -9.96 5.54 8.51
CA SER A 255 -10.16 5.16 9.91
C SER A 255 -9.16 4.09 10.33
N ILE A 256 -8.82 4.09 11.61
CA ILE A 256 -7.98 3.08 12.25
C ILE A 256 -8.86 2.34 13.27
N ASP A 257 -9.16 1.07 13.01
CA ASP A 257 -9.89 0.20 13.94
C ASP A 257 -8.87 -0.55 14.82
N LEU A 258 -8.95 -0.41 16.15
CA LEU A 258 -8.08 -1.08 17.13
C LEU A 258 -8.76 -2.32 17.71
N VAL A 259 -8.99 -3.30 16.84
CA VAL A 259 -9.78 -4.51 17.15
C VAL A 259 -9.15 -5.28 18.30
N GLY A 260 -9.94 -5.62 19.32
CA GLY A 260 -9.49 -6.38 20.46
C GLY A 260 -8.49 -5.64 21.37
N ALA A 261 -8.37 -4.31 21.27
CA ALA A 261 -7.46 -3.51 22.09
C ALA A 261 -7.57 -3.85 23.59
N THR A 262 -6.45 -4.17 24.22
CA THR A 262 -6.41 -4.49 25.65
C THR A 262 -5.05 -4.20 26.24
N VAL A 263 -5.06 -3.86 27.52
CA VAL A 263 -3.84 -3.66 28.33
C VAL A 263 -3.57 -4.82 29.27
N ASN A 264 -4.41 -5.85 29.23
CA ASN A 264 -4.17 -7.07 29.99
C ASN A 264 -2.87 -7.72 29.50
N PRO A 265 -2.07 -8.33 30.38
CA PRO A 265 -0.90 -9.09 29.94
C PRO A 265 -1.32 -10.22 28.99
N PRO A 266 -0.47 -10.59 28.03
CA PRO A 266 -0.72 -11.72 27.15
C PRO A 266 -0.38 -13.03 27.85
N ASP A 267 -1.16 -14.09 27.61
CA ASP A 267 -0.84 -15.43 28.12
C ASP A 267 0.27 -16.12 27.30
N ARG A 268 0.55 -15.61 26.09
CA ARG A 268 1.54 -16.13 25.15
C ARG A 268 2.02 -15.04 24.19
N ALA A 269 3.23 -15.24 23.67
CA ALA A 269 3.78 -14.44 22.57
C ALA A 269 2.85 -14.47 21.33
N PRO A 270 2.87 -13.43 20.49
CA PRO A 270 2.07 -13.40 19.28
C PRO A 270 2.66 -14.36 18.25
N THR A 271 1.83 -14.84 17.32
CA THR A 271 2.34 -15.49 16.13
C THR A 271 2.91 -14.41 15.21
N ILE A 272 4.23 -14.44 15.04
CA ILE A 272 4.96 -13.54 14.16
C ILE A 272 5.01 -14.16 12.76
N GLU A 273 4.80 -13.33 11.74
CA GLU A 273 4.98 -13.78 10.34
C GLU A 273 6.41 -14.32 10.14
N PRO A 274 6.60 -15.42 9.40
CA PRO A 274 7.94 -15.96 9.19
C PRO A 274 8.82 -14.94 8.46
N LEU A 275 10.12 -15.04 8.72
CA LEU A 275 11.13 -14.34 7.93
C LEU A 275 11.08 -14.82 6.46
N PRO A 276 11.59 -14.01 5.51
CA PRO A 276 11.80 -14.46 4.14
C PRO A 276 12.62 -15.76 4.08
N GLU A 277 12.37 -16.63 3.10
CA GLU A 277 12.98 -17.99 3.03
C GLU A 277 14.53 -17.98 3.03
N SER A 278 15.15 -16.93 2.47
CA SER A 278 16.61 -16.75 2.41
C SER A 278 17.02 -15.37 2.91
N PRO A 279 16.97 -15.12 4.24
CA PRO A 279 17.08 -13.78 4.78
C PRO A 279 18.51 -13.23 4.63
N LYS A 280 18.63 -12.07 3.99
CA LYS A 280 19.87 -11.28 3.90
C LYS A 280 19.95 -10.35 5.12
N TRP A 281 20.66 -10.79 6.15
CA TRP A 281 20.82 -10.04 7.39
C TRP A 281 21.67 -8.78 7.19
N VAL A 282 21.06 -7.61 7.39
CA VAL A 282 21.70 -6.30 7.19
C VAL A 282 21.53 -5.43 8.44
N ARG A 283 22.47 -4.52 8.71
CA ARG A 283 22.38 -3.57 9.83
C ARG A 283 21.43 -2.40 9.55
N ARG A 284 21.19 -2.15 8.26
CA ARG A 284 20.28 -1.15 7.70
C ARG A 284 19.82 -1.65 6.34
N PHE A 285 18.63 -1.27 5.91
CA PHE A 285 18.16 -1.58 4.57
C PHE A 285 19.01 -0.86 3.52
N VAL A 286 19.23 -1.54 2.41
CA VAL A 286 19.85 -0.98 1.20
C VAL A 286 18.74 -0.78 0.18
N PRO A 287 18.56 0.43 -0.40
CA PRO A 287 17.60 0.64 -1.47
C PRO A 287 17.80 -0.38 -2.59
N LEU A 288 16.71 -0.96 -3.09
CA LEU A 288 16.78 -1.89 -4.20
C LEU A 288 17.47 -1.25 -5.41
N PRO A 289 18.25 -2.03 -6.19
CA PRO A 289 18.75 -1.53 -7.45
C PRO A 289 17.56 -1.23 -8.38
N PRO A 290 17.74 -0.36 -9.38
CA PRO A 290 16.69 -0.13 -10.35
C PRO A 290 16.32 -1.42 -11.07
N SER A 291 15.07 -1.49 -11.52
CA SER A 291 14.57 -2.61 -12.30
C SER A 291 15.46 -2.84 -13.52
N ARG A 292 15.59 -4.12 -13.89
CA ARG A 292 16.35 -4.50 -15.07
C ARG A 292 15.77 -3.80 -16.31
N PRO A 293 16.60 -3.23 -17.19
CA PRO A 293 16.13 -2.73 -18.48
C PRO A 293 15.36 -3.81 -19.24
N ALA A 294 14.32 -3.42 -19.98
CA ALA A 294 13.48 -4.36 -20.72
C ALA A 294 14.32 -5.24 -21.66
N ARG A 295 13.95 -6.53 -21.77
CA ARG A 295 14.76 -7.51 -22.53
C ARG A 295 14.78 -7.22 -24.03
N ILE A 296 13.74 -6.55 -24.54
CA ILE A 296 13.64 -6.12 -25.93
C ILE A 296 14.64 -5.02 -26.32
N LEU A 297 15.24 -4.31 -25.34
CA LEU A 297 16.19 -3.25 -25.65
C LEU A 297 17.44 -3.77 -26.37
N GLY A 298 17.72 -3.20 -27.54
CA GLY A 298 18.83 -3.58 -28.42
C GLY A 298 18.57 -4.86 -29.21
N THR A 299 17.33 -5.35 -29.23
CA THR A 299 16.93 -6.51 -30.04
C THR A 299 15.92 -6.09 -31.10
N LYS A 300 15.74 -6.95 -32.11
CA LYS A 300 14.68 -6.80 -33.11
C LYS A 300 13.40 -7.42 -32.59
N PRO A 301 12.26 -6.77 -32.78
CA PRO A 301 10.97 -7.36 -32.45
C PRO A 301 10.67 -8.58 -33.33
N SER A 302 9.70 -9.37 -32.92
CA SER A 302 9.15 -10.43 -33.78
C SER A 302 8.57 -9.82 -35.06
N SER A 303 8.61 -10.55 -36.18
CA SER A 303 8.17 -9.98 -37.46
C SER A 303 6.69 -9.61 -37.48
N PHE A 304 6.40 -8.41 -37.97
CA PHE A 304 5.04 -7.93 -38.19
C PHE A 304 4.98 -7.01 -39.40
N ARG A 305 3.77 -6.83 -39.92
CA ARG A 305 3.46 -5.85 -40.96
C ARG A 305 2.05 -5.36 -40.71
N VAL A 306 1.90 -4.06 -40.53
CA VAL A 306 0.63 -3.40 -40.29
C VAL A 306 0.58 -2.10 -41.08
N THR A 307 -0.61 -1.65 -41.42
CA THR A 307 -0.83 -0.37 -42.09
C THR A 307 -1.69 0.50 -41.18
N ASP A 308 -1.49 1.81 -41.22
CA ASP A 308 -2.36 2.73 -40.49
C ASP A 308 -3.82 2.62 -40.96
N SER A 309 -4.74 3.12 -40.13
CA SER A 309 -6.19 3.10 -40.36
C SER A 309 -6.62 3.76 -41.68
N GLU A 310 -5.80 4.68 -42.21
CA GLU A 310 -6.00 5.34 -43.49
C GLU A 310 -5.35 4.63 -44.69
N ASN A 311 -4.67 3.50 -44.48
CA ASN A 311 -3.93 2.75 -45.49
C ASN A 311 -2.84 3.55 -46.23
N ARG A 312 -2.23 4.53 -45.57
CA ARG A 312 -1.19 5.44 -46.13
C ARG A 312 0.22 4.96 -45.82
N ILE A 313 0.46 4.47 -44.61
CA ILE A 313 1.81 4.14 -44.13
C ILE A 313 1.83 2.70 -43.63
N THR A 314 2.79 1.93 -44.15
CA THR A 314 3.05 0.57 -43.68
C THR A 314 4.20 0.57 -42.68
N PHE A 315 3.97 -0.08 -41.54
CA PHE A 315 4.95 -0.30 -40.49
C PHE A 315 5.30 -1.79 -40.43
N THR A 316 6.57 -2.07 -40.15
CA THR A 316 7.11 -3.44 -40.04
C THR A 316 8.02 -3.56 -38.82
N ASP A 317 8.58 -4.74 -38.60
CA ASP A 317 9.65 -4.99 -37.61
C ASP A 317 10.94 -4.21 -37.87
N TRP A 318 11.05 -3.52 -39.02
CA TRP A 318 12.13 -2.59 -39.37
C TRP A 318 11.76 -1.12 -39.18
N GLY A 319 10.55 -0.81 -38.71
CA GLY A 319 10.06 0.55 -38.57
C GLY A 319 9.14 0.95 -39.71
N SER A 320 9.34 2.16 -40.23
CA SER A 320 8.43 2.83 -41.17
C SER A 320 9.17 3.32 -42.42
N ASP A 321 8.58 4.29 -43.13
CA ASP A 321 9.21 5.01 -44.23
C ASP A 321 10.33 5.97 -43.76
N ARG A 322 10.49 6.15 -42.44
CA ARG A 322 11.52 7.01 -41.83
C ARG A 322 12.53 6.19 -41.02
N PRO A 323 13.78 6.68 -40.89
CA PRO A 323 14.83 6.01 -40.13
C PRO A 323 14.45 5.64 -38.69
N ILE A 324 13.70 6.47 -37.98
CA ILE A 324 13.32 6.20 -36.59
C ILE A 324 11.81 6.16 -36.49
N THR A 325 11.29 5.12 -35.85
CA THR A 325 9.86 4.96 -35.58
C THR A 325 9.62 5.06 -34.08
N ILE A 326 8.70 5.93 -33.68
CA ILE A 326 8.29 6.12 -32.30
C ILE A 326 6.90 5.50 -32.15
N TRP A 327 6.81 4.44 -31.37
CA TRP A 327 5.58 3.74 -31.06
C TRP A 327 4.99 4.28 -29.77
N VAL A 328 3.70 4.54 -29.72
CA VAL A 328 2.99 4.96 -28.50
C VAL A 328 1.75 4.08 -28.36
N ARG A 329 1.56 3.43 -27.21
CA ARG A 329 0.42 2.52 -27.02
C ARG A 329 -0.71 3.16 -26.23
N MET A 330 -1.92 3.02 -26.75
CA MET A 330 -3.17 3.42 -26.13
C MET A 330 -4.05 2.19 -25.85
N SER A 331 -4.70 2.18 -24.69
CA SER A 331 -5.72 1.20 -24.32
C SER A 331 -7.02 1.92 -23.95
N SER A 332 -8.04 1.16 -23.54
CA SER A 332 -9.30 1.73 -23.06
C SER A 332 -9.17 2.44 -21.70
N ASP A 333 -8.03 2.32 -21.02
CA ASP A 333 -7.73 3.12 -19.83
C ASP A 333 -7.55 4.61 -20.23
N PRO A 334 -8.39 5.52 -19.70
CA PRO A 334 -8.28 6.96 -19.96
C PRO A 334 -6.91 7.55 -19.66
N LEU A 335 -6.09 6.91 -18.81
CA LEU A 335 -4.75 7.42 -18.49
C LEU A 335 -3.79 7.33 -19.68
N THR A 336 -4.03 6.40 -20.59
CA THR A 336 -3.18 6.23 -21.79
C THR A 336 -3.42 7.32 -22.84
N MET A 337 -4.52 8.08 -22.72
CA MET A 337 -4.80 9.25 -23.57
C MET A 337 -3.75 10.35 -23.44
N VAL A 338 -3.14 10.47 -22.27
CA VAL A 338 -2.08 11.46 -22.03
C VAL A 338 -0.91 11.20 -22.99
N ALA A 339 -0.50 9.94 -23.15
CA ALA A 339 0.60 9.56 -24.05
C ALA A 339 0.30 9.93 -25.51
N VAL A 340 -0.94 9.70 -25.97
CA VAL A 340 -1.39 10.07 -27.32
C VAL A 340 -1.37 11.58 -27.54
N ALA A 341 -1.92 12.34 -26.59
CA ALA A 341 -1.92 13.80 -26.66
C ALA A 341 -0.48 14.37 -26.65
N THR A 342 0.40 13.80 -25.82
CA THR A 342 1.83 14.14 -25.79
C THR A 342 2.50 13.85 -27.14
N ALA A 343 2.24 12.68 -27.74
CA ALA A 343 2.80 12.28 -29.03
C ALA A 343 2.37 13.23 -30.16
N GLN A 344 1.07 13.55 -30.22
CA GLN A 344 0.52 14.49 -31.20
C GLN A 344 1.15 15.87 -31.07
N ASN A 345 1.12 16.45 -29.85
CA ASN A 345 1.65 17.78 -29.58
C ASN A 345 3.14 17.88 -29.91
N TRP A 346 3.90 16.84 -29.61
CA TRP A 346 5.33 16.83 -29.88
C TRP A 346 5.63 16.65 -31.38
N SER A 347 4.89 15.78 -32.07
CA SER A 347 4.95 15.62 -33.54
C SER A 347 4.70 16.94 -34.27
N ASP A 348 3.68 17.70 -33.87
CA ASP A 348 3.33 18.99 -34.48
C ASP A 348 4.44 20.04 -34.34
N ARG A 349 5.18 19.99 -33.23
CA ARG A 349 6.26 20.94 -32.90
C ARG A 349 7.64 20.53 -33.43
N LEU A 350 7.77 19.35 -34.06
CA LEU A 350 9.07 18.92 -34.59
C LEU A 350 9.57 19.87 -35.70
N PRO A 351 10.85 20.28 -35.67
CA PRO A 351 11.50 20.91 -36.82
C PRO A 351 11.49 20.00 -38.05
N ASN A 352 11.47 20.59 -39.25
CA ASN A 352 11.40 19.84 -40.52
C ASN A 352 12.51 18.78 -40.65
N GLU A 353 13.73 19.10 -40.21
CA GLU A 353 14.87 18.19 -40.22
C GLU A 353 14.63 16.90 -39.41
N LEU A 354 13.88 17.01 -38.30
CA LEU A 354 13.50 15.87 -37.48
C LEU A 354 12.27 15.15 -38.04
N ARG A 355 11.30 15.88 -38.61
CA ARG A 355 10.14 15.27 -39.29
C ARG A 355 10.57 14.33 -40.42
N ASP A 356 11.70 14.60 -41.05
CA ASP A 356 12.22 13.73 -42.11
C ASP A 356 12.93 12.48 -41.61
N LYS A 357 13.27 12.43 -40.32
CA LYS A 357 13.95 11.31 -39.68
C LYS A 357 13.03 10.47 -38.81
N LEU A 358 11.96 11.07 -38.30
CA LEU A 358 11.10 10.50 -37.25
C LEU A 358 9.69 10.24 -37.77
N ARG A 359 9.12 9.11 -37.37
CA ARG A 359 7.71 8.79 -37.58
C ARG A 359 7.07 8.36 -36.26
N PHE A 360 6.10 9.13 -35.76
CA PHE A 360 5.24 8.64 -34.69
C PHE A 360 4.20 7.68 -35.25
N ALA A 361 3.81 6.71 -34.43
CA ALA A 361 2.73 5.78 -34.68
C ALA A 361 2.01 5.49 -33.35
N ILE A 362 0.69 5.64 -33.35
CA ILE A 362 -0.14 5.30 -32.20
C ILE A 362 -0.71 3.91 -32.42
N LEU A 363 -0.35 3.00 -31.53
CA LEU A 363 -0.90 1.66 -31.47
C LEU A 363 -2.08 1.65 -30.51
N VAL A 364 -3.26 1.25 -30.99
CA VAL A 364 -4.50 1.32 -30.22
C VAL A 364 -5.08 -0.07 -30.08
N ASP A 365 -5.37 -0.47 -28.83
CA ASP A 365 -6.09 -1.71 -28.56
C ASP A 365 -7.51 -1.64 -29.20
N THR A 366 -8.07 -2.79 -29.60
CA THR A 366 -9.33 -2.83 -30.37
C THR A 366 -10.51 -2.14 -29.68
N ASP A 367 -10.61 -2.30 -28.36
CA ASP A 367 -11.64 -1.69 -27.52
C ASP A 367 -11.41 -0.19 -27.28
N ALA A 368 -10.21 0.30 -27.59
CA ALA A 368 -9.81 1.68 -27.43
C ALA A 368 -9.99 2.53 -28.69
N ALA A 369 -10.15 1.90 -29.87
CA ALA A 369 -10.15 2.56 -31.18
C ALA A 369 -11.19 3.70 -31.30
N SER A 370 -12.36 3.56 -30.68
CA SER A 370 -13.41 4.58 -30.70
C SER A 370 -13.13 5.80 -29.82
N PHE A 371 -12.10 5.76 -28.97
CA PHE A 371 -11.72 6.86 -28.09
C PHE A 371 -10.59 7.73 -28.65
N VAL A 372 -10.03 7.36 -29.82
CA VAL A 372 -9.01 8.16 -30.47
C VAL A 372 -9.63 9.49 -30.94
N PRO A 373 -9.10 10.65 -30.50
CA PRO A 373 -9.68 11.94 -30.87
C PRO A 373 -9.50 12.25 -32.35
N ASP A 374 -10.52 12.84 -32.98
CA ASP A 374 -10.49 13.22 -34.40
C ASP A 374 -9.35 14.17 -34.78
N GLN A 375 -8.83 14.94 -33.81
CA GLN A 375 -7.69 15.85 -34.03
C GLN A 375 -6.32 15.16 -34.09
N VAL A 376 -6.24 13.84 -33.86
CA VAL A 376 -4.97 13.10 -33.95
C VAL A 376 -4.62 12.91 -35.43
N THR A 377 -3.48 13.48 -35.84
CA THR A 377 -2.95 13.39 -37.22
C THR A 377 -1.78 12.42 -37.33
N VAL A 378 -1.19 12.02 -36.20
CA VAL A 378 -0.22 10.92 -36.14
C VAL A 378 -0.89 9.62 -36.62
N PRO A 379 -0.21 8.79 -37.44
CA PRO A 379 -0.74 7.51 -37.89
C PRO A 379 -1.26 6.63 -36.76
N VAL A 380 -2.50 6.17 -36.90
CA VAL A 380 -3.19 5.33 -35.90
C VAL A 380 -3.32 3.91 -36.44
N ILE A 381 -2.92 2.92 -35.65
CA ILE A 381 -2.91 1.50 -36.00
C ILE A 381 -3.74 0.76 -34.95
N VAL A 382 -4.78 0.05 -35.39
CA VAL A 382 -5.58 -0.80 -34.50
C VAL A 382 -4.90 -2.17 -34.38
N ASP A 383 -4.41 -2.49 -33.19
CA ASP A 383 -3.72 -3.76 -32.89
C ASP A 383 -4.72 -4.85 -32.53
N GLY A 384 -5.49 -5.29 -33.52
CA GLY A 384 -6.61 -6.23 -33.41
C GLY A 384 -6.35 -7.43 -32.49
N ASP A 385 -5.20 -8.06 -32.69
CA ASP A 385 -4.79 -9.30 -32.03
C ASP A 385 -3.71 -9.07 -30.95
N GLY A 386 -3.37 -7.82 -30.63
CA GLY A 386 -2.25 -7.48 -29.75
C GLY A 386 -0.88 -7.91 -30.28
N LYS A 387 -0.77 -8.18 -31.59
CA LYS A 387 0.42 -8.79 -32.19
C LYS A 387 1.59 -7.81 -32.22
N VAL A 388 1.32 -6.55 -32.56
CA VAL A 388 2.39 -5.55 -32.67
C VAL A 388 2.88 -5.19 -31.28
N SER A 389 1.97 -4.86 -30.35
CA SER A 389 2.29 -4.52 -28.96
C SER A 389 3.09 -5.62 -28.28
N ALA A 390 2.70 -6.90 -28.48
CA ALA A 390 3.47 -8.03 -27.99
C ALA A 390 4.84 -8.16 -28.66
N ALA A 391 4.96 -7.90 -29.97
CA ALA A 391 6.22 -8.01 -30.68
C ALA A 391 7.27 -6.98 -30.21
N ILE A 392 6.83 -5.77 -29.84
CA ILE A 392 7.70 -4.70 -29.33
C ILE A 392 7.71 -4.59 -27.79
N GLU A 393 7.04 -5.52 -27.09
CA GLU A 393 6.87 -5.54 -25.62
C GLU A 393 6.44 -4.19 -25.03
N LEU A 394 5.46 -3.53 -25.67
CA LEU A 394 5.02 -2.17 -25.27
C LEU A 394 3.76 -2.21 -24.41
N ASP A 395 3.87 -1.73 -23.18
CA ASP A 395 2.76 -1.62 -22.23
C ASP A 395 1.82 -0.44 -22.56
N PRO A 396 0.54 -0.47 -22.15
CA PRO A 396 -0.37 0.65 -22.35
C PRO A 396 0.15 1.95 -21.69
N GLY A 397 0.10 3.08 -22.42
CA GLY A 397 0.60 4.37 -21.96
C GLY A 397 2.11 4.55 -22.13
N ALA A 398 2.82 3.51 -22.57
CA ALA A 398 4.25 3.57 -22.84
C ALA A 398 4.54 4.10 -24.26
N ALA A 399 5.78 4.56 -24.44
CA ALA A 399 6.33 4.89 -25.75
C ALA A 399 7.66 4.16 -25.98
N SER A 400 7.97 3.83 -27.24
CA SER A 400 9.20 3.15 -27.62
C SER A 400 9.85 3.83 -28.81
N ILE A 401 11.19 3.87 -28.80
CA ILE A 401 12.01 4.33 -29.93
C ILE A 401 12.60 3.12 -30.63
N MET A 402 12.29 2.96 -31.91
CA MET A 402 12.89 1.99 -32.81
C MET A 402 13.88 2.68 -33.75
N ASP A 403 15.12 2.20 -33.79
CA ASP A 403 16.20 2.77 -34.62
C ASP A 403 16.10 2.34 -36.10
N ASP A 404 17.03 2.85 -36.92
CA ASP A 404 17.11 2.60 -38.37
C ASP A 404 17.51 1.16 -38.74
N ARG A 405 17.88 0.35 -37.75
CA ARG A 405 18.16 -1.08 -37.88
C ARG A 405 16.97 -1.93 -37.45
N GLY A 406 15.85 -1.31 -37.08
CA GLY A 406 14.66 -2.00 -36.56
C GLY A 406 14.83 -2.50 -35.13
N MET A 407 15.80 -1.98 -34.37
CA MET A 407 16.02 -2.40 -32.99
C MET A 407 15.32 -1.46 -32.03
N ILE A 408 14.77 -1.99 -30.94
CA ILE A 408 14.18 -1.16 -29.89
C ILE A 408 15.31 -0.51 -29.09
N ALA A 409 15.51 0.78 -29.25
CA ALA A 409 16.59 1.51 -28.62
C ALA A 409 16.24 1.96 -27.19
N TRP A 410 14.98 2.28 -26.94
CA TRP A 410 14.54 2.83 -25.66
C TRP A 410 13.02 2.67 -25.45
N ILE A 411 12.58 2.64 -24.19
CA ILE A 411 11.16 2.58 -23.79
C ILE A 411 10.93 3.55 -22.64
N ASP A 412 9.90 4.39 -22.77
CA ASP A 412 9.27 5.13 -21.68
C ASP A 412 8.08 4.33 -21.16
N PRO A 413 8.07 3.84 -19.92
CA PRO A 413 6.93 3.09 -19.39
C PRO A 413 5.69 3.95 -19.17
N MET A 414 5.82 5.28 -19.09
CA MET A 414 4.68 6.19 -18.84
C MET A 414 4.91 7.52 -19.56
N PHE A 415 4.69 7.49 -20.88
CA PHE A 415 4.98 8.62 -21.75
C PHE A 415 4.04 9.79 -21.46
N SER A 416 4.62 10.92 -21.05
CA SER A 416 3.88 12.12 -20.67
C SER A 416 4.74 13.37 -20.80
N GLU A 417 4.16 14.56 -20.59
CA GLU A 417 4.93 15.81 -20.58
C GLU A 417 6.06 15.81 -19.54
N ALA A 418 5.89 15.10 -18.42
CA ALA A 418 6.90 15.01 -17.37
C ALA A 418 8.15 14.22 -17.79
N THR A 419 8.03 13.32 -18.76
CA THR A 419 9.13 12.46 -19.23
C THR A 419 9.75 12.93 -20.55
N LEU A 420 9.20 13.97 -21.18
CA LEU A 420 9.66 14.49 -22.48
C LEU A 420 11.15 14.88 -22.52
N SER A 421 11.70 15.39 -21.41
CA SER A 421 13.12 15.75 -21.35
C SER A 421 14.02 14.51 -21.45
N THR A 422 13.68 13.44 -20.73
CA THR A 422 14.37 12.14 -20.79
C THR A 422 14.16 11.47 -22.14
N PHE A 423 12.92 11.47 -22.65
CA PHE A 423 12.60 10.95 -23.98
C PHE A 423 13.43 11.66 -25.06
N GLY A 424 13.45 13.00 -25.05
CA GLY A 424 14.18 13.81 -26.02
C GLY A 424 15.68 13.57 -25.98
N ALA A 425 16.26 13.39 -24.78
CA ALA A 425 17.67 13.03 -24.63
C ALA A 425 17.97 11.65 -25.22
N ALA A 426 17.14 10.64 -24.92
CA ALA A 426 17.28 9.29 -25.49
C ALA A 426 17.15 9.31 -27.02
N LEU A 427 16.20 10.07 -27.56
CA LEU A 427 16.02 10.22 -29.00
C LEU A 427 17.23 10.90 -29.66
N SER A 428 17.76 11.96 -29.04
CA SER A 428 18.97 12.64 -29.54
C SER A 428 20.16 11.70 -29.57
N ASP A 429 20.32 10.85 -28.56
CA ASP A 429 21.37 9.82 -28.52
C ASP A 429 21.19 8.80 -29.66
N VAL A 430 19.98 8.33 -29.91
CA VAL A 430 19.66 7.41 -31.02
C VAL A 430 19.98 8.05 -32.38
N ILE A 431 19.57 9.30 -32.59
CA ILE A 431 19.90 10.06 -33.82
C ILE A 431 21.43 10.22 -33.97
N GLY A 432 22.14 10.37 -32.85
CA GLY A 432 23.60 10.45 -32.80
C GLY A 432 24.33 9.11 -32.96
N GLY A 433 23.61 7.99 -33.12
CA GLY A 433 24.19 6.66 -33.29
C GLY A 433 24.75 6.05 -31.99
N VAL A 434 24.32 6.55 -30.84
CA VAL A 434 24.69 6.00 -29.53
C VAL A 434 23.99 4.65 -29.30
N ASP A 435 24.72 3.66 -28.80
CA ASP A 435 24.14 2.41 -28.28
C ASP A 435 23.46 2.65 -26.92
N VAL A 436 22.26 3.22 -26.95
CA VAL A 436 21.44 3.48 -25.75
C VAL A 436 21.14 2.19 -24.97
N PRO A 437 20.72 1.08 -25.60
CA PRO A 437 20.54 -0.21 -24.90
C PRO A 437 21.80 -0.71 -24.20
N GLY A 438 22.96 -0.62 -24.85
CA GLY A 438 24.25 -1.00 -24.27
C GLY A 438 24.59 -0.14 -23.05
N ARG A 439 24.43 1.18 -23.15
CA ARG A 439 24.65 2.11 -22.04
C ARG A 439 23.74 1.84 -20.86
N LEU A 440 22.43 1.63 -21.08
CA LEU A 440 21.48 1.32 -20.02
C LEU A 440 21.82 0.00 -19.31
N ARG A 441 22.20 -1.04 -20.06
CA ARG A 441 22.65 -2.32 -19.48
C ARG A 441 23.94 -2.16 -18.67
N GLN A 442 24.88 -1.36 -19.15
CA GLN A 442 26.11 -1.06 -18.41
C GLN A 442 25.80 -0.32 -17.10
N GLN A 443 25.02 0.76 -17.16
CA GLN A 443 24.62 1.54 -15.98
C GLN A 443 23.89 0.67 -14.96
N TRP A 444 22.93 -0.15 -15.41
CA TRP A 444 22.24 -1.11 -14.54
C TRP A 444 23.20 -2.10 -13.89
N THR A 445 24.14 -2.67 -14.66
CA THR A 445 25.15 -3.61 -14.13
C THR A 445 26.04 -2.95 -13.08
N GLU A 446 26.47 -1.70 -13.32
CA GLU A 446 27.26 -0.92 -12.36
C GLU A 446 26.46 -0.63 -11.08
N GLN A 447 25.19 -0.25 -11.20
CA GLN A 447 24.30 0.01 -10.05
C GLN A 447 24.03 -1.26 -9.24
N VAL A 448 23.80 -2.41 -9.88
CA VAL A 448 23.67 -3.70 -9.21
C VAL A 448 24.97 -4.07 -8.49
N ALA A 449 26.13 -3.85 -9.10
CA ALA A 449 27.42 -4.12 -8.46
C ALA A 449 27.66 -3.22 -7.23
N VAL A 450 27.21 -1.96 -7.28
CA VAL A 450 27.23 -1.05 -6.12
C VAL A 450 26.28 -1.56 -5.03
N TYR A 451 25.04 -1.90 -5.39
CA TYR A 451 24.06 -2.49 -4.48
C TYR A 451 24.61 -3.73 -3.75
N ASP A 452 25.17 -4.69 -4.49
CA ASP A 452 25.75 -5.93 -3.93
C ASP A 452 26.94 -5.66 -3.01
N ARG A 453 27.74 -4.63 -3.33
CA ARG A 453 28.84 -4.20 -2.45
C ARG A 453 28.30 -3.61 -1.17
N THR A 454 27.34 -2.68 -1.24
CA THR A 454 26.74 -2.05 -0.07
C THR A 454 26.04 -3.08 0.82
N CYS A 455 25.30 -4.04 0.24
CA CYS A 455 24.71 -5.16 0.99
C CYS A 455 25.75 -5.95 1.78
N ARG A 456 26.92 -6.24 1.18
CA ARG A 456 28.02 -6.92 1.89
C ARG A 456 28.64 -6.07 2.99
N GLU A 457 28.77 -4.76 2.79
CA GLU A 457 29.32 -3.83 3.78
C GLU A 457 28.42 -3.72 5.02
N VAL A 458 27.09 -3.71 4.82
CA VAL A 458 26.12 -3.62 5.92
C VAL A 458 25.70 -4.99 6.48
N ALA A 459 26.20 -6.09 5.92
CA ALA A 459 25.84 -7.43 6.34
C ALA A 459 26.17 -7.66 7.83
N VAL A 460 25.26 -8.30 8.54
CA VAL A 460 25.51 -8.74 9.92
C VAL A 460 26.41 -9.98 9.87
N LYS A 461 27.62 -9.86 10.41
CA LYS A 461 28.50 -11.02 10.61
C LYS A 461 27.81 -12.00 11.55
N ARG A 462 27.59 -13.23 11.07
CA ARG A 462 27.09 -14.33 11.89
C ARG A 462 28.11 -14.76 12.92
#